data_AF-A0A7H9V9A7-F1
#
_entry.id   AF-A0A7H9V9A7-F1
#
_cell.length_a   1.000
_cell.length_b   1.000
_cell.length_c   1.000
_cell.angle_alpha   90.00
_cell.angle_beta   90.00
_cell.angle_gamma   90.00
#
_symmetry.space_group_name_H-M   'P 1'
#
loop_
_entity.id
_entity.type
_entity.pdbx_description
1 polymer ?
#
loop_
_entity_poly.entity_id
_entity_poly.type
_entity_poly.pdbx_seq_one_letter_code
_entity_poly.pdbx_strand_id
1 'polypeptide(L)' 'VYTVPVSMSDAGVPNDELALRATEAGLSAEPVSSVASALMLLRDSWDGPAPRILIGGSLYFAGAVLDENGT' A
#
# COMPACT_ATOMS: atom_id res chain seq x y z
N VAL A 1 -1.08 -7.55 3.40
CA VAL A 1 -0.54 -6.18 3.31
C VAL A 1 -0.28 -5.89 1.86
N TYR A 2 -0.78 -4.76 1.36
CA TYR A 2 -0.52 -4.32 -0.01
C TYR A 2 0.72 -3.42 -0.02
N THR A 3 1.70 -3.71 -0.84
CA THR A 3 2.88 -2.85 -1.03
C THR A 3 2.70 -2.02 -2.30
N VAL A 4 2.99 -0.72 -2.21
CA VAL A 4 2.71 0.27 -3.26
C VAL A 4 3.99 1.05 -3.57
N PRO A 5 4.31 1.33 -4.84
CA PRO A 5 5.47 2.15 -5.19
C PRO A 5 5.26 3.61 -4.76
N VAL A 6 6.35 4.30 -4.43
CA VAL A 6 6.35 5.75 -4.12
C VAL A 6 6.95 6.51 -5.29
N SER A 7 6.12 7.04 -6.19
CA SER A 7 6.57 7.70 -7.42
C SER A 7 7.23 9.07 -7.20
N MET A 8 6.99 9.70 -6.05
CA MET A 8 7.48 11.05 -5.72
C MET A 8 8.91 11.04 -5.13
N SER A 9 9.55 9.88 -4.99
CA SER A 9 10.86 9.76 -4.34
C SER A 9 11.65 8.56 -4.86
N ASP A 10 12.88 8.81 -5.31
CA ASP A 10 13.83 7.76 -5.69
C ASP A 10 14.39 6.98 -4.48
N ALA A 11 14.06 7.39 -3.26
CA ALA A 11 14.43 6.67 -2.03
C ALA A 11 13.46 5.53 -1.70
N GLY A 12 12.41 5.32 -2.51
CA GLY A 12 11.44 4.25 -2.34
C GLY A 12 12.05 2.86 -2.57
N VAL A 13 11.58 1.87 -1.81
CA VAL A 13 11.83 0.45 -2.10
C VAL A 13 10.81 0.01 -3.16
N PRO A 14 11.23 -0.70 -4.23
CA PRO A 14 10.31 -1.33 -5.17
C PRO A 14 9.24 -2.16 -4.44
N ASN A 15 8.01 -2.10 -4.92
CA ASN A 15 6.87 -2.71 -4.23
C ASN A 15 6.96 -4.25 -4.16
N ASP A 16 7.47 -4.88 -5.20
CA ASP A 16 7.75 -6.32 -5.27
C ASP A 16 8.83 -6.74 -4.25
N GLU A 17 9.92 -5.98 -4.15
CA GLU A 17 10.97 -6.21 -3.16
C GLU A 17 10.44 -6.00 -1.73
N LEU A 18 9.61 -4.98 -1.51
CA LEU A 18 8.98 -4.75 -0.21
C LEU A 18 8.02 -5.89 0.17
N ALA A 19 7.27 -6.43 -0.80
CA ALA A 19 6.37 -7.56 -0.57
C ALA A 19 7.16 -8.83 -0.19
N LEU A 20 8.29 -9.08 -0.86
CA LEU A 20 9.18 -10.19 -0.52
C LEU A 20 9.69 -10.07 0.92
N ARG A 21 10.23 -8.90 1.29
CA ARG A 21 10.72 -8.64 2.67
C ARG A 21 9.63 -8.78 3.72
N ALA A 22 8.41 -8.30 3.43
CA ALA A 22 7.27 -8.46 4.33
C ALA A 22 6.84 -9.92 4.50
N THR A 23 6.89 -10.70 3.40
CA THR A 23 6.63 -12.15 3.42
C THR A 23 7.67 -12.89 4.24
N GLU A 24 8.97 -12.57 4.07
CA GLU A 24 10.06 -13.11 4.90
C GLU A 24 9.90 -12.79 6.39
N ALA A 25 9.26 -11.66 6.71
CA ALA A 25 8.90 -11.26 8.07
C ALA A 25 7.61 -11.92 8.61
N GLY A 26 6.97 -12.81 7.83
CA GLY A 26 5.78 -13.56 8.23
C GLY A 26 4.45 -12.85 7.98
N LEU A 27 4.43 -11.78 7.18
CA LEU A 27 3.20 -11.10 6.77
C LEU A 27 2.72 -11.66 5.43
N SER A 28 1.41 -11.88 5.27
CA SER A 28 0.84 -12.05 3.92
C SER A 28 0.97 -10.71 3.20
N ALA A 29 1.75 -10.67 2.11
CA ALA A 29 2.05 -9.44 1.39
C ALA A 29 1.98 -9.63 -0.13
N GLU A 30 1.45 -8.62 -0.83
CA GLU A 30 1.34 -8.63 -2.28
C GLU A 30 1.61 -7.23 -2.86
N PRO A 31 2.38 -7.14 -3.97
CA PRO A 31 2.64 -5.87 -4.63
C PRO A 31 1.46 -5.44 -5.49
N VAL A 32 1.13 -4.16 -5.44
CA VAL A 32 0.10 -3.54 -6.28
C VAL A 32 0.61 -2.22 -6.88
N SER A 33 0.00 -1.79 -7.98
CA SER A 33 0.45 -0.64 -8.75
C SER A 33 0.11 0.71 -8.12
N SER A 34 -0.89 0.78 -7.24
CA SER A 34 -1.34 2.03 -6.61
C SER A 34 -2.16 1.76 -5.34
N VAL A 35 -2.37 2.81 -4.51
CA VAL A 35 -3.30 2.75 -3.38
C VAL A 35 -4.73 2.52 -3.87
N ALA A 36 -5.14 3.16 -4.96
CA ALA A 36 -6.45 2.93 -5.57
C ALA A 36 -6.66 1.45 -5.94
N SER A 37 -5.66 0.80 -6.53
CA SER A 37 -5.71 -0.64 -6.84
C SER A 37 -5.84 -1.50 -5.58
N ALA A 38 -5.11 -1.18 -4.51
CA ALA A 38 -5.24 -1.87 -3.22
C ALA A 38 -6.66 -1.76 -2.64
N LEU A 39 -7.25 -0.56 -2.68
CA LEU A 39 -8.60 -0.31 -2.18
C LEU A 39 -9.67 -1.00 -3.01
N MET A 40 -9.51 -1.05 -4.34
CA MET A 40 -10.39 -1.79 -5.24
C MET A 40 -10.36 -3.29 -4.95
N LEU A 41 -9.15 -3.88 -4.81
CA LEU A 41 -8.99 -5.29 -4.45
C LEU A 41 -9.66 -5.58 -3.10
N LEU A 42 -9.40 -4.76 -2.08
CA LEU A 42 -9.99 -4.92 -0.76
C LEU A 42 -11.52 -4.82 -0.80
N ARG A 43 -12.08 -3.87 -1.55
CA ARG A 43 -13.52 -3.73 -1.73
C ARG A 43 -14.13 -4.99 -2.35
N ASP A 44 -13.47 -5.56 -3.35
CA ASP A 44 -13.99 -6.69 -4.11
C ASP A 44 -13.81 -8.03 -3.37
N SER A 45 -12.82 -8.14 -2.47
CA SER A 45 -12.51 -9.38 -1.75
C SER A 45 -13.02 -9.45 -0.30
N TRP A 46 -13.46 -8.33 0.28
CA TRP A 46 -13.83 -8.26 1.70
C TRP A 46 -15.33 -8.49 1.93
N ASP A 47 -15.66 -9.43 2.80
CA ASP A 47 -17.04 -9.84 3.14
C ASP A 47 -17.47 -9.46 4.58
N GLY A 48 -16.57 -8.85 5.36
CA GLY A 48 -16.81 -8.45 6.74
C GLY A 48 -17.35 -7.02 6.91
N PRO A 49 -17.50 -6.54 8.17
CA PRO A 49 -17.77 -5.13 8.46
C PRO A 49 -16.71 -4.21 7.86
N ALA A 50 -17.06 -2.95 7.59
CA ALA A 50 -16.14 -1.96 7.00
C ALA A 50 -14.74 -2.01 7.67
N PRO A 51 -13.68 -2.36 6.92
CA PRO A 51 -12.38 -2.61 7.50
C PRO A 51 -11.71 -1.29 7.91
N ARG A 52 -10.85 -1.35 8.92
CA ARG A 52 -9.99 -0.21 9.29
C ARG A 52 -8.67 -0.35 8.54
N ILE A 53 -8.35 0.62 7.70
CA ILE A 53 -7.19 0.59 6.81
C ILE A 53 -6.10 1.49 7.38
N LEU A 54 -4.91 0.94 7.58
CA LEU A 54 -3.70 1.70 7.90
C LEU A 54 -2.88 1.93 6.63
N ILE A 55 -2.71 3.20 6.25
CA ILE A 55 -1.82 3.63 5.17
C ILE A 55 -0.59 4.25 5.83
N GLY A 56 0.60 3.71 5.56
CA GLY A 56 1.83 4.15 6.23
C GLY A 56 3.11 3.60 5.64
N GLY A 57 4.22 3.75 6.38
CA GLY A 57 5.56 3.28 6.00
C GLY A 57 6.54 4.42 5.68
N SER A 58 6.07 5.56 5.18
CA SER A 58 6.91 6.73 4.89
C SER A 58 6.08 8.02 4.91
N LEU A 59 6.70 9.14 5.32
CA LEU A 59 6.08 10.47 5.23
C LEU A 59 5.86 10.91 3.78
N TYR A 60 6.77 10.55 2.86
CA TYR A 60 6.60 10.83 1.43
C TYR A 60 5.40 10.06 0.85
N PHE A 61 5.21 8.81 1.28
CA PHE A 61 4.06 8.02 0.86
C PHE A 61 2.75 8.58 1.44
N ALA A 62 2.73 8.89 2.73
CA ALA A 62 1.57 9.51 3.37
C ALA A 62 1.19 10.84 2.68
N GLY A 63 2.19 11.68 2.38
CA GLY A 63 1.97 12.94 1.65
C GLY A 63 1.40 12.73 0.25
N ALA A 64 1.92 11.76 -0.51
CA ALA A 64 1.39 11.45 -1.85
C ALA A 64 -0.07 10.95 -1.81
N VAL A 65 -0.43 10.15 -0.80
CA VAL A 65 -1.81 9.67 -0.64
C VAL A 65 -2.76 10.80 -0.24
N LEU A 66 -2.31 11.70 0.64
CA LEU A 66 -3.11 12.87 1.04
C LEU A 66 -3.36 13.82 -0.14
N ASP A 67 -2.33 14.07 -0.95
CA ASP A 67 -2.43 14.87 -2.18
C ASP A 67 -3.41 14.25 -3.19
N GLU A 68 -3.31 12.94 -3.44
CA GLU A 68 -4.25 12.21 -4.31
C GLU A 68 -5.69 12.23 -3.77
N ASN A 69 -5.85 12.25 -2.44
CA ASN A 69 -7.15 12.37 -1.77
C ASN A 69 -7.69 13.82 -1.72
N GLY A 70 -6.90 14.82 -2.12
CA GLY A 70 -7.28 16.23 -2.12
C GLY A 70 -7.32 16.88 -0.72
N THR A 71 -6.48 16.43 0.22
CA THR A 71 -6.42 16.91 1.61
C THR A 71 -5.03 17.31 2.05
#